data_AF-A0PM16-F1
#
_entry.id   AF-A0PM16-F1
#
_cell.length_a   1.000
_cell.length_b   1.000
_cell.length_c   1.000
_cell.angle_alpha   90.00
_cell.angle_beta   90.00
_cell.angle_gamma   90.00
#
_symmetry.space_group_name_H-M   'P 1'
#
loop_
_entity.id
_entity.type
_entity.pdbx_description
1 polymer ?
#
loop_
_entity_poly.entity_id
_entity_poly.type
_entity_poly.pdbx_seq_one_letter_code
_entity_poly.pdbx_strand_id
1 'polypeptide(L)'
;MIATERVLADEATARGVTGHPAPSEAELLPDVTARLEIGSVAAAVLAYPRVRALFAEVTADVRVGDDEVAAYHARNPLRFAAPVPGRHGWHVPPVAAPPLERVRDAIAEHLLGAARRRAFRVWLDGRRAALVQLAPGYEHPGDPRQPDNTHRH
;
A
#
# COMPACT_ATOMS: atom_id res chain seq x y z
N MET A 1 8.56 16.08 -5.19
CA MET A 1 7.54 15.88 -4.14
C MET A 1 6.36 16.84 -4.28
N ILE A 2 6.59 18.11 -4.65
CA ILE A 2 5.56 19.17 -4.78
C ILE A 2 4.30 18.75 -5.57
N ALA A 3 4.44 18.09 -6.73
CA ALA A 3 3.28 17.69 -7.53
C ALA A 3 2.40 16.63 -6.83
N THR A 4 2.99 15.67 -6.13
CA THR A 4 2.25 14.61 -5.42
C THR A 4 1.51 15.18 -4.20
N GLU A 5 2.16 16.04 -3.43
CA GLU A 5 1.53 16.74 -2.31
C GLU A 5 0.38 17.63 -2.78
N ARG A 6 0.55 18.32 -3.91
CA ARG A 6 -0.50 19.17 -4.47
C ARG A 6 -1.72 18.36 -4.90
N VAL A 7 -1.51 17.25 -5.62
CA VAL A 7 -2.57 16.32 -6.00
C VAL A 7 -3.33 15.82 -4.76
N LEU A 8 -2.61 15.42 -3.71
CA LEU A 8 -3.24 14.93 -2.48
C LEU A 8 -4.01 16.03 -1.74
N ALA A 9 -3.50 17.26 -1.71
CA ALA A 9 -4.19 18.40 -1.09
C ALA A 9 -5.48 18.76 -1.84
N ASP A 10 -5.44 18.76 -3.18
CA ASP A 10 -6.59 19.04 -4.03
C ASP A 10 -7.64 17.93 -3.88
N GLU A 11 -7.24 16.66 -3.89
CA GLU A 11 -8.12 15.51 -3.64
C GLU A 11 -8.78 15.55 -2.26
N ALA A 12 -7.98 15.78 -1.22
CA ALA A 12 -8.50 15.88 0.14
C ALA A 12 -9.49 17.05 0.30
N THR A 13 -9.31 18.13 -0.48
CA THR A 13 -10.22 19.27 -0.45
C THR A 13 -11.51 18.98 -1.20
N ALA A 14 -11.42 18.39 -2.40
CA ALA A 14 -12.58 17.99 -3.19
C ALA A 14 -13.49 16.99 -2.46
N ARG A 15 -12.90 16.13 -1.62
CA ARG A 15 -13.60 15.12 -0.83
C ARG A 15 -14.01 15.58 0.57
N GLY A 16 -13.66 16.81 0.97
CA GLY A 16 -13.94 17.31 2.31
C GLY A 16 -13.17 16.59 3.43
N VAL A 17 -12.05 15.93 3.11
CA VAL A 17 -11.20 15.24 4.07
C VAL A 17 -10.43 16.25 4.89
N THR A 18 -10.70 16.28 6.20
CA THR A 18 -10.08 17.21 7.16
C THR A 18 -8.89 16.61 7.91
N GLY A 19 -8.72 15.28 7.84
CA GLY A 19 -7.67 14.54 8.54
C GLY A 19 -8.07 13.92 9.88
N HIS A 20 -9.34 14.02 10.27
CA HIS A 20 -9.88 13.34 11.45
C HIS A 20 -11.23 12.67 11.15
N PRO A 21 -11.47 11.43 11.63
CA PRO A 21 -10.47 10.52 12.21
C PRO A 21 -9.53 9.97 11.12
N ALA A 22 -8.22 9.96 11.41
CA ALA A 22 -7.21 9.33 10.55
C ALA A 22 -6.56 8.17 11.30
N PRO A 23 -6.30 7.02 10.62
CA PRO A 23 -5.44 5.98 11.19
C PRO A 23 -4.05 6.57 11.48
N SER A 24 -3.36 6.00 12.45
CA SER A 24 -1.96 6.30 12.76
C SER A 24 -1.02 5.83 11.64
N GLU A 25 0.18 6.38 11.60
CA GLU A 25 1.19 5.91 10.65
C GLU A 25 1.60 4.46 10.94
N ALA A 26 1.67 4.07 12.22
CA ALA A 26 2.04 2.72 12.63
C ALA A 26 1.00 1.67 12.18
N GLU A 27 -0.29 2.01 12.14
CA GLU A 27 -1.33 1.13 11.61
C GLU A 27 -1.19 0.91 10.08
N LEU A 28 -0.82 1.95 9.34
CA LEU A 28 -0.68 1.85 7.88
C LEU A 28 0.66 1.25 7.44
N LEU A 29 1.73 1.57 8.17
CA LEU A 29 3.12 1.22 7.90
C LEU A 29 3.76 0.53 9.11
N PRO A 30 3.28 -0.68 9.49
CA PRO A 30 3.70 -1.37 10.72
C PRO A 30 5.16 -1.83 10.69
N ASP A 31 5.73 -2.05 9.50
CA ASP A 31 7.09 -2.54 9.34
C ASP A 31 7.75 -2.00 8.06
N VAL A 32 9.00 -2.43 7.82
CA VAL A 32 9.77 -2.05 6.63
C VAL A 32 9.14 -2.65 5.36
N THR A 33 8.54 -3.84 5.43
CA THR A 33 7.89 -4.49 4.29
C THR A 33 6.73 -3.64 3.79
N ALA A 34 5.87 -3.16 4.70
CA ALA A 34 4.76 -2.27 4.37
C ALA A 34 5.22 -0.96 3.71
N ARG A 35 6.36 -0.40 4.15
CA ARG A 35 6.97 0.79 3.54
C ARG A 35 7.48 0.52 2.13
N LEU A 36 8.07 -0.65 1.90
CA LEU A 36 8.56 -1.06 0.57
C LEU A 36 7.41 -1.34 -0.40
N GLU A 37 6.32 -1.98 0.06
CA GLU A 37 5.15 -2.32 -0.76
C GLU A 37 4.47 -1.08 -1.37
N ILE A 38 4.37 0.00 -0.59
CA ILE A 38 3.71 1.23 -1.03
C ILE A 38 4.66 2.16 -1.79
N GLY A 39 5.97 2.01 -1.60
CA GLY A 39 7.02 2.81 -2.23
C GLY A 39 7.34 4.11 -1.46
N SER A 40 8.55 4.64 -1.64
CA SER A 40 9.12 5.73 -0.83
C SER A 40 8.28 7.00 -0.83
N VAL A 41 7.82 7.46 -1.99
CA VAL A 41 7.03 8.70 -2.11
C VAL A 41 5.68 8.55 -1.42
N ALA A 42 4.96 7.45 -1.66
CA ALA A 42 3.66 7.20 -1.03
C ALA A 42 3.80 6.96 0.49
N ALA A 43 4.88 6.32 0.94
CA ALA A 43 5.18 6.16 2.36
C ALA A 43 5.44 7.52 3.02
N ALA A 44 6.21 8.41 2.39
CA ALA A 44 6.56 9.72 2.96
C ALA A 44 5.33 10.60 3.18
N VAL A 45 4.39 10.64 2.24
CA VAL A 45 3.17 11.46 2.38
C VAL A 45 2.21 10.94 3.46
N LEU A 46 2.33 9.68 3.88
CA LEU A 46 1.52 9.14 4.99
C LEU A 46 1.96 9.67 6.36
N ALA A 47 3.05 10.44 6.46
CA ALA A 47 3.38 11.19 7.67
C ALA A 47 2.30 12.23 8.02
N TYR A 48 1.54 12.71 7.02
CA TYR A 48 0.50 13.73 7.21
C TYR A 48 -0.87 13.11 7.54
N PRO A 49 -1.54 13.48 8.67
CA PRO A 49 -2.83 12.92 9.06
C PRO A 49 -3.92 13.04 7.99
N ARG A 50 -3.95 14.16 7.27
CA ARG A 50 -4.91 14.39 6.19
C ARG A 50 -4.78 13.38 5.05
N VAL A 51 -3.55 12.99 4.72
CA VAL A 51 -3.27 11.96 3.70
C VAL A 51 -3.66 10.58 4.20
N ARG A 52 -3.49 10.29 5.51
CA ARG A 52 -3.95 9.03 6.11
C ARG A 52 -5.47 8.91 6.15
N ALA A 53 -6.19 10.01 6.41
CA ALA A 53 -7.65 10.02 6.28
C ALA A 53 -8.09 9.79 4.83
N LEU A 54 -7.41 10.43 3.87
CA LEU A 54 -7.69 10.22 2.45
C LEU A 54 -7.40 8.78 2.02
N PHE A 55 -6.28 8.21 2.47
CA PHE A 55 -5.97 6.79 2.30
C PHE A 55 -7.11 5.92 2.80
N ALA A 56 -7.62 6.21 4.02
CA ALA A 56 -8.69 5.43 4.61
C ALA A 56 -9.96 5.48 3.76
N GLU A 57 -10.33 6.67 3.27
CA GLU A 57 -11.50 6.88 2.41
C GLU A 57 -11.37 6.17 1.06
N VAL A 58 -10.30 6.43 0.30
CA VAL A 58 -10.18 5.90 -1.08
C VAL A 58 -9.95 4.39 -1.13
N THR A 59 -9.66 3.77 0.02
CA THR A 59 -9.46 2.32 0.16
C THR A 59 -10.55 1.65 0.99
N ALA A 60 -11.64 2.35 1.34
CA ALA A 60 -12.71 1.84 2.20
C ALA A 60 -13.42 0.60 1.61
N ASP A 61 -13.49 0.53 0.28
CA ASP A 61 -14.15 -0.58 -0.43
C ASP A 61 -13.22 -1.78 -0.70
N VAL A 62 -11.94 -1.70 -0.31
CA VAL A 62 -11.02 -2.83 -0.44
C VAL A 62 -11.42 -3.91 0.56
N ARG A 63 -11.62 -5.13 0.06
CA ARG A 63 -11.98 -6.32 0.85
C ARG A 63 -11.01 -7.46 0.55
N VAL A 64 -10.91 -8.38 1.50
CA VAL A 64 -10.21 -9.65 1.36
C VAL A 64 -11.20 -10.75 1.71
N GLY A 65 -11.35 -11.73 0.84
CA GLY A 65 -12.27 -12.86 1.03
C GLY A 65 -11.67 -13.97 1.90
N ASP A 66 -12.54 -14.79 2.50
CA ASP A 66 -12.12 -15.97 3.28
C ASP A 66 -11.29 -16.97 2.44
N ASP A 67 -11.60 -17.11 1.15
CA ASP A 67 -10.83 -17.95 0.23
C ASP A 67 -9.40 -17.46 0.04
N GLU A 68 -9.20 -16.13 0.01
CA GLU A 68 -7.86 -15.54 -0.09
C GLU A 68 -7.06 -15.77 1.19
N VAL A 69 -7.71 -15.67 2.35
CA VAL A 69 -7.11 -15.95 3.66
C VAL A 69 -6.70 -17.41 3.75
N ALA A 70 -7.59 -18.34 3.39
CA ALA A 70 -7.30 -19.77 3.37
C ALA A 70 -6.17 -20.13 2.38
N ALA A 71 -6.23 -19.58 1.16
CA ALA A 71 -5.19 -19.79 0.16
C ALA A 71 -3.83 -19.19 0.55
N TYR A 72 -3.83 -18.07 1.27
CA TYR A 72 -2.60 -17.50 1.81
C TYR A 72 -2.01 -18.37 2.92
N HIS A 73 -2.82 -18.86 3.86
CA HIS A 73 -2.39 -19.76 4.92
C HIS A 73 -1.79 -21.05 4.35
N ALA A 74 -2.44 -21.67 3.37
CA ALA A 74 -1.95 -22.88 2.72
C ALA A 74 -0.58 -22.70 2.04
N ARG A 75 -0.34 -21.52 1.43
CA ARG A 75 0.95 -21.18 0.80
C ARG A 75 2.01 -20.77 1.81
N ASN A 76 1.62 -20.24 2.96
CA ASN A 76 2.51 -19.66 3.97
C ASN A 76 2.23 -20.24 5.37
N PRO A 77 2.30 -21.56 5.55
CA PRO A 77 1.78 -22.25 6.74
C PRO A 77 2.46 -21.83 8.04
N LEU A 78 3.71 -21.36 7.99
CA LEU A 78 4.50 -20.97 9.17
C LEU A 78 4.56 -19.46 9.39
N ARG A 79 3.99 -18.64 8.51
CA ARG A 79 4.16 -17.17 8.52
C ARG A 79 3.59 -16.48 9.75
N PHE A 80 2.56 -17.08 10.35
CA PHE A 80 1.87 -16.62 11.55
C PHE A 80 2.05 -17.58 12.74
N ALA A 81 3.00 -18.50 12.65
CA ALA A 81 3.35 -19.35 13.78
C ALA A 81 4.03 -18.52 14.87
N ALA A 82 3.67 -18.75 16.13
CA ALA A 82 4.31 -18.09 17.26
C ALA A 82 5.81 -18.46 17.31
N PRO A 83 6.70 -17.51 17.63
CA PRO A 83 8.11 -17.81 17.84
C PRO A 83 8.28 -18.85 18.95
N VAL A 84 9.07 -19.90 18.70
CA VAL A 84 9.36 -20.92 19.71
C VAL A 84 10.62 -20.49 20.48
N PRO A 85 10.57 -20.33 21.81
CA PRO A 85 11.76 -20.05 22.62
C PRO A 85 12.74 -21.22 22.55
N GLY A 86 13.98 -20.94 22.18
CA GLY A 86 15.10 -21.87 22.17
C GLY A 86 16.05 -21.66 23.35
N ARG A 87 17.10 -22.47 23.38
CA ARG A 87 18.15 -22.40 24.41
C ARG A 87 18.91 -21.06 24.28
N HIS A 88 19.32 -20.46 25.39
CA HIS A 88 20.13 -19.22 25.42
C HIS A 88 19.44 -17.98 24.82
N GLY A 89 18.10 -17.92 24.83
CA GLY A 89 17.35 -16.75 24.34
C GLY A 89 17.23 -16.64 22.81
N TRP A 90 17.74 -17.62 22.07
CA TRP A 90 17.51 -17.73 20.63
C TRP A 90 16.12 -18.28 20.34
N HIS A 91 15.50 -17.86 19.24
CA HIS A 91 14.28 -18.50 18.76
C HIS A 91 14.60 -19.66 17.81
N VAL A 92 13.86 -20.75 17.92
CA VAL A 92 13.91 -21.85 16.95
C VAL A 92 12.77 -21.71 15.93
N PRO A 93 12.99 -22.07 14.66
CA PRO A 93 11.94 -22.03 13.65
C PRO A 93 10.73 -22.90 14.07
N PRO A 94 9.50 -22.40 13.93
CA PRO A 94 8.32 -23.20 14.19
C PRO A 94 8.25 -24.36 13.19
N VAL A 95 7.99 -25.57 13.69
CA VAL A 95 7.91 -26.79 12.87
C VAL A 95 6.49 -27.16 12.48
N ALA A 96 5.48 -26.55 13.11
CA ALA A 96 4.07 -26.84 12.88
C ALA A 96 3.29 -25.56 12.59
N ALA A 97 2.42 -25.62 11.59
CA ALA A 97 1.50 -24.55 11.24
C ALA A 97 0.40 -24.42 12.31
N PRO A 98 0.07 -23.20 12.78
CA PRO A 98 -1.13 -23.01 13.58
C PRO A 98 -2.37 -23.31 12.72
N PRO A 99 -3.45 -23.87 13.30
CA PRO A 99 -4.73 -24.02 12.62
C PRO A 99 -5.24 -22.67 12.10
N LEU A 100 -5.85 -22.67 10.91
CA LEU A 100 -6.35 -21.45 10.27
C LEU A 100 -7.21 -20.61 11.21
N GLU A 101 -8.14 -21.23 11.94
CA GLU A 101 -9.06 -20.51 12.82
C GLU A 101 -8.38 -19.73 13.94
N ARG A 102 -7.15 -20.11 14.33
CA ARG A 102 -6.38 -19.36 15.33
C ARG A 102 -5.73 -18.10 14.76
N VAL A 103 -5.44 -18.08 13.46
CA VAL A 103 -4.65 -17.02 12.80
C VAL A 103 -5.41 -16.31 11.68
N ARG A 104 -6.69 -16.64 11.47
CA ARG A 104 -7.55 -16.08 10.42
C ARG A 104 -7.55 -14.56 10.44
N ASP A 105 -7.84 -13.96 11.60
CA ASP A 105 -7.95 -12.51 11.73
C ASP A 105 -6.61 -11.82 11.46
N ALA A 106 -5.51 -12.34 12.00
CA ALA A 106 -4.18 -11.80 11.76
C ALA A 106 -3.77 -11.88 10.27
N ILE A 107 -4.15 -12.95 9.57
CA ILE A 107 -3.95 -13.08 8.12
C ILE A 107 -4.83 -12.07 7.38
N ALA A 108 -6.11 -11.96 7.73
CA ALA A 108 -7.04 -11.05 7.09
C ALA A 108 -6.59 -9.58 7.24
N GLU A 109 -6.17 -9.17 8.43
CA GLU A 109 -5.62 -7.84 8.70
C GLU A 109 -4.35 -7.58 7.87
N HIS A 110 -3.44 -8.55 7.82
CA HIS A 110 -2.20 -8.44 7.04
C HIS A 110 -2.50 -8.27 5.54
N LEU A 111 -3.36 -9.13 4.99
CA LEU A 111 -3.75 -9.08 3.58
C LEU A 111 -4.51 -7.81 3.24
N LEU A 112 -5.44 -7.38 4.11
CA LEU A 112 -6.20 -6.15 3.91
C LEU A 112 -5.27 -4.94 3.92
N GLY A 113 -4.32 -4.87 4.86
CA GLY A 113 -3.30 -3.82 4.89
C GLY A 113 -2.50 -3.76 3.59
N ALA A 114 -2.02 -4.90 3.10
CA ALA A 114 -1.27 -4.98 1.86
C ALA A 114 -2.12 -4.58 0.63
N ALA A 115 -3.36 -5.06 0.56
CA ALA A 115 -4.30 -4.74 -0.51
C ALA A 115 -4.62 -3.25 -0.55
N ARG A 116 -4.88 -2.61 0.59
CA ARG A 116 -5.15 -1.16 0.70
C ARG A 116 -3.93 -0.33 0.29
N ARG A 117 -2.72 -0.71 0.73
CA ARG A 117 -1.47 -0.04 0.28
C ARG A 117 -1.30 -0.11 -1.23
N ARG A 118 -1.53 -1.29 -1.84
CA ARG A 118 -1.49 -1.46 -3.29
C ARG A 118 -2.54 -0.61 -4.00
N ALA A 119 -3.79 -0.62 -3.52
CA ALA A 119 -4.88 0.14 -4.11
C ALA A 119 -4.61 1.65 -4.06
N PHE A 120 -4.12 2.16 -2.92
CA PHE A 120 -3.75 3.56 -2.77
C PHE A 120 -2.64 3.97 -3.75
N ARG A 121 -1.61 3.14 -3.92
CA ARG A 121 -0.54 3.40 -4.88
C ARG A 121 -1.08 3.53 -6.31
N VAL A 122 -1.90 2.58 -6.74
CA VAL A 122 -2.54 2.60 -8.08
C VAL A 122 -3.42 3.84 -8.25
N TRP A 123 -4.22 4.18 -7.25
CA TRP A 123 -5.06 5.38 -7.26
C TRP A 123 -4.22 6.66 -7.37
N LEU A 124 -3.14 6.78 -6.59
CA LEU A 124 -2.27 7.95 -6.60
C LEU A 124 -1.58 8.13 -7.95
N ASP A 125 -1.08 7.04 -8.53
CA ASP A 125 -0.46 7.04 -9.86
C ASP A 125 -1.49 7.47 -10.93
N GLY A 126 -2.72 6.97 -10.86
CA GLY A 126 -3.82 7.38 -11.74
C GLY A 126 -4.19 8.86 -11.61
N ARG A 127 -4.29 9.40 -10.39
CA ARG A 127 -4.57 10.83 -10.16
C ARG A 127 -3.44 11.71 -10.66
N ARG A 128 -2.18 11.31 -10.45
CA ARG A 128 -1.02 12.04 -10.99
C ARG A 128 -1.04 12.05 -12.51
N ALA A 129 -1.30 10.92 -13.16
CA ALA A 129 -1.38 10.86 -14.62
C ALA A 129 -2.51 11.72 -15.20
N ALA A 130 -3.63 11.88 -14.49
CA ALA A 130 -4.75 12.70 -14.93
C ALA A 130 -4.53 14.22 -14.74
N LEU A 131 -3.76 14.62 -13.74
CA LEU A 131 -3.62 16.03 -13.33
C LEU A 131 -2.28 16.66 -13.69
N VAL A 132 -1.25 15.84 -13.94
CA VAL A 132 0.09 16.32 -14.27
C VAL A 132 0.32 16.14 -15.76
N GLN A 133 0.35 17.26 -16.48
CA GLN A 133 0.84 17.31 -17.86
C GLN A 133 2.33 17.64 -17.85
N LEU A 134 3.08 17.03 -18.78
CA LEU A 134 4.45 17.45 -19.06
C LEU A 134 4.41 18.83 -19.71
N ALA A 135 5.36 19.69 -19.35
CA ALA A 135 5.57 20.93 -20.08
C ALA A 135 6.06 20.61 -21.51
N PRO A 136 5.63 21.37 -22.52
CA PRO A 136 6.13 21.21 -23.89
C PRO A 136 7.67 21.21 -23.94
N GLY A 137 8.27 20.22 -24.60
CA GLY A 137 9.72 20.03 -24.71
C GLY A 137 10.35 19.09 -23.66
N TYR A 138 9.55 18.49 -22.79
CA TYR A 138 9.96 17.46 -21.82
C TYR A 138 9.31 16.09 -22.08
N GLU A 139 8.77 15.87 -23.28
CA GLU A 139 8.23 14.60 -23.72
C GLU A 139 9.33 13.54 -23.80
N HIS A 140 9.02 12.30 -23.41
CA HIS A 140 9.97 11.20 -23.52
C HIS A 140 10.02 10.74 -24.99
N PRO A 141 11.19 10.79 -25.68
CA PRO A 141 11.28 10.44 -27.11
C PRO A 141 10.85 9.02 -27.46
N GLY A 142 10.77 8.14 -26.46
CA GLY A 142 10.30 6.75 -26.58
C GLY A 142 8.89 6.46 -26.04
N ASP A 143 8.05 7.45 -25.70
CA ASP A 143 6.65 7.17 -25.28
C ASP A 143 5.75 6.93 -26.51
N PRO A 144 5.19 5.71 -26.71
CA PRO A 144 4.37 5.37 -27.88
C PRO A 144 3.03 6.09 -27.95
N ARG A 145 2.65 6.81 -26.89
CA ARG A 145 1.38 7.56 -26.83
C ARG A 145 1.52 8.99 -27.35
N GLN A 146 2.72 9.43 -27.71
CA GLN A 146 2.99 10.79 -28.16
C GLN A 146 3.01 10.89 -29.70
N PRO A 147 2.44 11.96 -30.28
CA PRO A 147 2.31 12.11 -31.74
C PRO A 147 3.64 12.35 -32.45
N ASP A 148 4.71 12.66 -31.73
CA ASP A 148 6.06 12.94 -32.22
C ASP A 148 7.00 11.72 -32.13
N ASN A 149 6.48 10.53 -31.83
CA ASN A 149 7.27 9.31 -31.76
C ASN A 149 7.72 8.84 -33.16
N THR A 150 8.73 9.53 -33.71
CA THR A 150 9.45 9.13 -34.93
C THR A 150 10.75 8.44 -34.56
N HIS A 151 10.66 7.21 -34.05
CA HIS A 151 11.82 6.32 -33.99
C HIS A 151 12.12 5.82 -35.42
N ARG A 152 13.04 6.48 -36.13
CA ARG A 152 13.60 5.94 -37.39
C ARG A 152 14.72 4.95 -37.05
N HIS A 153 14.58 3.72 -37.56
CA HIS A 153 15.64 2.70 -37.58
C HIS A 153 16.77 3.07 -38.55
#